data_AF-A0A932TMR5-F1
#
_entry.id   AF-A0A932TMR5-F1
#
_cell.length_a   1.000
_cell.length_b   1.000
_cell.length_c   1.000
_cell.angle_alpha   90.00
_cell.angle_beta   90.00
_cell.angle_gamma   90.00
#
_symmetry.space_group_name_H-M   'P 1'
#
loop_
_entity.id
_entity.type
_entity.pdbx_description
1 polymer ?
#
loop_
_entity_poly.entity_id
_entity_poly.type
_entity_poly.pdbx_seq_one_letter_code
_entity_poly.pdbx_strand_id
1 'polypeptide(L)'
;MAAEEQSGLAGDQPGQRPPHLRHWIGEQPLAFLGVVVSLSALASLLFVLVVDLFTGISCCYGGLVAYVVLPAIFLLGLVLIGIAWRLAGGEARPRLRWVIDWSEPHDRAAVFWLSAAVITAGFLLAGATHHAFVYMDTTQFCTQVCHTVMKPQAFTHEMSAHARVACTECHIAPGRAAFVRAKLSGVRQTWETLTGTYPQPIQKAERVVFNGQSVCERCHDPERAYGTPGRVFTTFAADKKNTRTDVPLKMFIGSPMSGIHRHIALNIRFLTPDGGQTVSRVDVTRPDGSRATYIAPEASAASSWVSMQCIDCHNLVGHEVVSFETRVDRALALGELPADVPWFKKRVLEAVGPYGTAPLVTEPEFRQAQSRLRELAATDPKRQRQAVGDILLRLYSASYFPKMKVGPDTYPDYQGHTGCFRCHGSLEPAPGSPSKAPLPSGCDTCHRSS
;
A
#
# COMPACT_ATOMS: atom_id res chain seq x y z
N MET A 1 -81.29 44.11 35.72
CA MET A 1 -81.30 42.78 35.06
C MET A 1 -80.66 42.96 33.69
N ALA A 2 -79.76 42.04 33.36
CA ALA A 2 -78.59 42.20 32.50
C ALA A 2 -78.82 42.30 30.98
N ALA A 3 -77.81 42.85 30.29
CA ALA A 3 -77.37 42.70 28.88
C ALA A 3 -76.92 44.08 28.35
N GLU A 4 -75.84 44.31 27.61
CA GLU A 4 -74.87 43.45 26.92
C GLU A 4 -73.65 44.33 26.57
N GLU A 5 -72.45 43.76 26.61
CA GLU A 5 -71.16 44.41 26.39
C GLU A 5 -70.84 44.49 24.88
N GLN A 6 -70.69 45.70 24.33
CA GLN A 6 -70.21 45.93 22.97
C GLN A 6 -68.68 45.82 22.93
N SER A 7 -68.14 44.79 22.26
CA SER A 7 -66.73 44.75 21.84
C SER A 7 -66.64 44.97 20.33
N GLY A 8 -65.88 45.99 19.94
CA GLY A 8 -65.74 46.48 18.58
C GLY A 8 -64.88 45.56 17.70
N LEU A 9 -65.34 45.44 16.45
CA LEU A 9 -64.64 44.88 15.31
C LEU A 9 -63.40 45.72 14.96
N ALA A 10 -62.23 45.08 14.89
CA ALA A 10 -61.08 45.58 14.13
C ALA A 10 -60.81 44.60 12.98
N GLY A 11 -60.94 45.12 11.76
CA GLY A 11 -60.90 44.35 10.51
C GLY A 11 -59.51 43.86 10.14
N ASP A 12 -59.48 42.67 9.56
CA ASP A 12 -58.30 42.05 8.94
C ASP A 12 -58.24 42.49 7.46
N GLN A 13 -57.13 43.09 7.02
CA GLN A 13 -56.93 43.51 5.62
C GLN A 13 -56.31 42.39 4.76
N PRO A 14 -56.80 42.13 3.54
CA PRO A 14 -56.23 41.13 2.64
C PRO A 14 -55.17 41.76 1.73
N GLY A 15 -53.88 41.43 1.90
CA GLY A 15 -52.86 42.06 1.05
C GLY A 15 -51.40 41.60 1.15
N GLN A 16 -51.08 40.43 1.72
CA GLN A 16 -49.67 39.97 1.73
C GLN A 16 -49.52 38.66 0.98
N ARG A 17 -48.92 38.74 -0.23
CA ARG A 17 -48.39 37.57 -0.95
C ARG A 17 -47.35 36.88 -0.04
N PRO A 18 -47.35 35.54 0.08
CA PRO A 18 -46.44 34.84 0.97
C PRO A 18 -44.99 35.06 0.54
N PRO A 19 -44.03 35.12 1.49
CA PRO A 19 -42.63 35.33 1.19
C PRO A 19 -42.09 34.15 0.38
N HIS A 20 -41.53 34.48 -0.79
CA HIS A 20 -40.93 33.57 -1.75
C HIS A 20 -39.69 32.87 -1.18
N LEU A 21 -39.26 31.76 -1.79
CA LEU A 21 -38.05 30.94 -1.50
C LEU A 21 -36.78 31.75 -1.10
N ARG A 22 -36.68 33.01 -1.57
CA ARG A 22 -35.64 33.98 -1.22
C ARG A 22 -35.53 34.31 0.28
N HIS A 23 -36.62 34.27 1.05
CA HIS A 23 -36.57 34.64 2.49
C HIS A 23 -35.88 33.56 3.34
N TRP A 24 -35.99 32.28 2.99
CA TRP A 24 -35.46 31.20 3.84
C TRP A 24 -33.95 30.96 3.69
N ILE A 25 -33.41 31.14 2.47
CA ILE A 25 -31.95 31.14 2.23
C ILE A 25 -31.28 32.25 3.07
N GLY A 26 -31.99 33.35 3.32
CA GLY A 26 -31.51 34.48 4.12
C GLY A 26 -31.63 34.31 5.64
N GLU A 27 -32.67 33.65 6.15
CA GLU A 27 -32.94 33.60 7.60
C GLU A 27 -32.38 32.37 8.33
N GLN A 28 -32.27 31.21 7.67
CA GLN A 28 -31.79 29.96 8.31
C GLN A 28 -30.92 29.13 7.33
N PRO A 29 -29.79 29.68 6.84
CA PRO A 29 -28.94 29.02 5.85
C PRO A 29 -28.40 27.66 6.33
N LEU A 30 -28.22 27.50 7.64
CA LEU A 30 -27.70 26.28 8.25
C LEU A 30 -28.70 25.10 8.17
N ALA A 31 -30.00 25.38 8.39
CA ALA A 31 -31.05 24.37 8.26
C ALA A 31 -31.24 23.95 6.79
N PHE A 32 -31.15 24.90 5.87
CA PHE A 32 -31.20 24.61 4.43
C PHE A 32 -30.07 23.71 3.98
N LEU A 33 -28.84 24.06 4.37
CA LEU A 33 -27.67 23.24 4.09
C LEU A 33 -27.83 21.82 4.64
N GLY A 34 -28.32 21.68 5.88
CA GLY A 34 -28.56 20.38 6.49
C GLY A 34 -29.60 19.52 5.76
N VAL A 35 -30.71 20.11 5.29
CA VAL A 35 -31.73 19.42 4.49
C VAL A 35 -31.18 18.97 3.13
N VAL A 36 -30.47 19.86 2.43
CA VAL A 36 -29.85 19.55 1.14
C VAL A 36 -28.83 18.42 1.29
N VAL A 37 -27.96 18.49 2.31
CA VAL A 37 -26.94 17.45 2.58
C VAL A 37 -27.60 16.11 2.90
N SER A 38 -28.64 16.09 3.74
CA SER A 38 -29.34 14.86 4.13
C SER A 38 -30.06 14.21 2.94
N LEU A 39 -30.82 14.99 2.16
CA LEU A 39 -31.54 14.46 0.99
C LEU A 39 -30.57 14.01 -0.11
N SER A 40 -29.48 14.74 -0.35
CA SER A 40 -28.43 14.32 -1.29
C SER A 40 -27.81 12.99 -0.87
N ALA A 41 -27.49 12.82 0.41
CA ALA A 41 -26.91 11.60 0.95
C ALA A 41 -27.87 10.41 0.85
N LEU A 42 -29.16 10.62 1.16
CA LEU A 42 -30.18 9.59 1.05
C LEU A 42 -30.43 9.17 -0.39
N ALA A 43 -30.54 10.11 -1.32
CA ALA A 43 -30.70 9.82 -2.75
C ALA A 43 -29.49 9.04 -3.30
N SER A 44 -28.29 9.46 -2.92
CA SER A 44 -27.04 8.76 -3.28
C SER A 44 -26.99 7.35 -2.69
N LEU A 45 -27.50 7.16 -1.47
CA LEU A 45 -27.55 5.84 -0.82
C LEU A 45 -28.48 4.90 -1.57
N LEU A 46 -29.71 5.36 -1.86
CA LEU A 46 -30.70 4.60 -2.61
C LEU A 46 -30.16 4.20 -3.99
N PHE A 47 -29.43 5.09 -4.66
CA PHE A 47 -28.77 4.77 -5.92
C PHE A 47 -27.78 3.62 -5.80
N VAL A 48 -26.85 3.72 -4.85
CA VAL A 48 -25.78 2.74 -4.71
C VAL A 48 -26.40 1.37 -4.39
N LEU A 49 -27.45 1.33 -3.58
CA LEU A 49 -28.22 0.11 -3.32
C LEU A 49 -28.91 -0.44 -4.57
N VAL A 50 -29.48 0.43 -5.42
CA VAL A 50 -30.10 0.02 -6.69
C VAL A 50 -29.05 -0.50 -7.68
N VAL A 51 -27.93 0.19 -7.83
CA VAL A 51 -26.82 -0.27 -8.69
C VAL A 51 -26.28 -1.60 -8.20
N ASP A 52 -26.05 -1.74 -6.89
CA ASP A 52 -25.60 -3.00 -6.27
C ASP A 52 -26.58 -4.15 -6.57
N LEU A 53 -27.89 -3.90 -6.43
CA LEU A 53 -28.94 -4.87 -6.74
C LEU A 53 -28.92 -5.34 -8.20
N PHE A 54 -28.69 -4.44 -9.16
CA PHE A 54 -28.74 -4.76 -10.60
C PHE A 54 -27.42 -5.23 -11.20
N THR A 55 -26.30 -4.77 -10.67
CA THR A 55 -24.96 -5.05 -11.23
C THR A 55 -24.23 -6.14 -10.46
N GLY A 56 -24.68 -6.48 -9.25
CA GLY A 56 -24.00 -7.43 -8.38
C GLY A 56 -22.56 -7.03 -8.04
N ILE A 57 -22.22 -5.74 -8.16
CA ILE A 57 -20.88 -5.21 -7.88
C ILE A 57 -20.60 -5.34 -6.38
N SER A 58 -20.18 -6.54 -6.00
CA SER A 58 -19.70 -6.91 -4.69
C SER A 58 -18.28 -6.37 -4.48
N CYS A 59 -18.07 -5.07 -4.72
CA CYS A 59 -16.76 -4.45 -4.52
C CYS A 59 -16.68 -3.92 -3.08
N CYS A 60 -15.57 -4.18 -2.38
CA CYS A 60 -15.35 -3.75 -0.99
C CYS A 60 -15.64 -2.25 -0.75
N TYR A 61 -15.52 -1.42 -1.80
CA TYR A 61 -15.76 0.02 -1.80
C TYR A 61 -17.23 0.41 -1.79
N GLY A 62 -18.09 -0.32 -2.53
CA GLY A 62 -19.53 -0.04 -2.62
C GLY A 62 -20.18 -0.09 -1.25
N GLY A 63 -19.85 -1.13 -0.47
CA GLY A 63 -20.32 -1.27 0.90
C GLY A 63 -19.80 -0.21 1.87
N LEU A 64 -18.54 0.25 1.76
CA LEU A 64 -18.05 1.32 2.65
C LEU A 64 -18.74 2.66 2.34
N VAL A 65 -18.87 3.00 1.06
CA VAL A 65 -19.52 4.24 0.64
C VAL A 65 -21.01 4.20 1.01
N ALA A 66 -21.71 3.11 0.69
CA ALA A 66 -23.13 2.92 0.98
C ALA A 66 -23.43 2.83 2.48
N TYR A 67 -22.67 2.04 3.25
CA TYR A 67 -23.04 1.72 4.63
C TYR A 67 -22.31 2.54 5.70
N VAL A 68 -21.31 3.35 5.32
CA VAL A 68 -20.55 4.18 6.28
C VAL A 68 -20.52 5.65 5.87
N VAL A 69 -20.00 5.97 4.68
CA VAL A 69 -19.80 7.37 4.28
C VAL A 69 -21.12 8.11 4.06
N LEU A 70 -22.03 7.55 3.25
CA LEU A 70 -23.31 8.18 2.97
C LEU A 70 -24.19 8.32 4.23
N PRO A 71 -24.29 7.30 5.12
CA PRO A 71 -24.94 7.46 6.41
C PRO A 71 -24.29 8.52 7.30
N ALA A 72 -22.96 8.64 7.32
CA ALA A 72 -22.30 9.69 8.10
C ALA A 72 -22.61 11.10 7.57
N ILE A 73 -22.65 11.30 6.25
CA ILE A 73 -23.05 12.57 5.63
C ILE A 73 -24.53 12.86 5.91
N PHE A 74 -25.39 11.85 5.85
CA PHE A 74 -26.80 11.98 6.22
C PHE A 74 -26.96 12.44 7.67
N LEU A 75 -26.26 11.80 8.61
CA LEU A 75 -26.27 12.18 10.03
C LEU A 75 -25.71 13.59 10.25
N LEU A 76 -24.65 13.98 9.54
CA LEU A 76 -24.11 15.34 9.58
C LEU A 76 -25.18 16.36 9.15
N GLY A 77 -25.93 16.06 8.08
CA GLY A 77 -27.05 16.88 7.65
C GLY A 77 -28.13 17.03 8.73
N LEU A 78 -28.50 15.95 9.41
CA LEU A 78 -29.44 15.99 10.54
C LEU A 78 -28.91 16.81 11.73
N VAL A 79 -27.61 16.70 12.04
CA VAL A 79 -26.97 17.49 13.09
C VAL A 79 -27.00 18.98 12.75
N LEU A 80 -26.73 19.37 11.50
CA LEU A 80 -26.84 20.76 11.05
C LEU A 80 -28.26 21.31 11.20
N ILE A 81 -29.28 20.51 10.89
CA ILE A 81 -30.69 20.87 11.13
C ILE A 81 -30.96 21.06 12.63
N GLY A 82 -30.49 20.15 13.47
CA GLY A 82 -30.65 20.22 14.93
C GLY A 82 -29.94 21.43 15.56
N ILE A 83 -28.74 21.78 15.08
CA ILE A 83 -28.00 22.97 15.50
C ILE A 83 -28.76 24.23 15.09
N ALA A 84 -29.25 24.30 13.84
CA ALA A 84 -30.05 25.43 13.37
C ALA A 84 -31.30 25.63 14.25
N TRP A 85 -31.99 24.55 14.60
CA TRP A 85 -33.15 24.59 15.50
C TRP A 85 -32.81 25.04 16.92
N ARG A 86 -31.66 24.64 17.47
CA ARG A 86 -31.21 25.13 18.79
C ARG A 86 -30.82 26.59 18.77
N LEU A 87 -30.13 27.05 17.73
CA LEU A 87 -29.69 28.45 17.59
C LEU A 87 -30.85 29.40 17.32
N ALA A 88 -31.98 28.90 16.81
CA ALA A 88 -33.17 29.71 16.54
C ALA A 88 -33.91 30.21 17.81
N GLY A 89 -33.67 29.63 18.99
CA GLY A 89 -34.21 30.12 20.27
C GLY A 89 -35.74 30.01 20.43
N GLY A 90 -36.21 29.75 21.66
CA GLY A 90 -37.58 29.33 21.97
C GLY A 90 -38.74 30.30 21.63
N GLU A 91 -38.48 31.54 21.24
CA GLU A 91 -39.51 32.57 20.95
C GLU A 91 -39.61 32.98 19.48
N ALA A 92 -38.58 32.74 18.68
CA ALA A 92 -38.65 32.79 17.23
C ALA A 92 -38.84 31.37 16.70
N ARG A 93 -39.91 30.68 17.13
CA ARG A 93 -40.34 29.45 16.44
C ARG A 93 -40.75 29.87 15.04
N PRO A 94 -39.92 29.66 13.99
CA PRO A 94 -40.35 30.01 12.65
C PRO A 94 -41.56 29.11 12.41
N ARG A 95 -42.74 29.71 12.16
CA ARG A 95 -43.84 28.94 11.61
C ARG A 95 -43.33 28.45 10.27
N LEU A 96 -42.86 27.20 10.23
CA LEU A 96 -42.50 26.45 9.04
C LEU A 96 -43.75 26.35 8.17
N ARG A 97 -44.12 27.44 7.50
CA ARG A 97 -45.06 27.42 6.40
C ARG A 97 -44.24 27.21 5.14
N TRP A 98 -43.71 25.99 5.03
CA TRP A 98 -43.51 25.32 3.75
C TRP A 98 -44.90 25.13 3.13
N VAL A 99 -45.51 26.20 2.64
CA VAL A 99 -46.68 26.04 1.76
C VAL A 99 -46.09 25.89 0.37
N ILE A 100 -45.67 24.67 0.05
CA ILE A 100 -45.54 24.28 -1.35
C ILE A 100 -46.97 24.25 -1.86
N ASP A 101 -47.34 25.25 -2.64
CA ASP A 101 -48.64 25.24 -3.29
C ASP A 101 -48.57 24.28 -4.48
N TRP A 102 -48.99 23.04 -4.25
CA TRP A 102 -49.03 22.01 -5.29
C TRP A 102 -49.99 22.37 -6.44
N SER A 103 -50.86 23.36 -6.28
CA SER A 103 -51.73 23.85 -7.35
C SER A 103 -51.00 24.80 -8.31
N GLU A 104 -49.94 25.48 -7.87
CA GLU A 104 -49.15 26.43 -8.67
C GLU A 104 -48.09 25.71 -9.53
N PRO A 105 -48.07 25.88 -10.87
CA PRO A 105 -47.09 25.24 -11.75
C PRO A 105 -45.63 25.61 -11.44
N HIS A 106 -45.40 26.85 -10.99
CA HIS A 106 -44.07 27.34 -10.66
C HIS A 106 -43.47 26.60 -9.46
N ASP A 107 -44.25 26.38 -8.40
CA ASP A 107 -43.78 25.69 -7.19
C ASP A 107 -43.53 24.20 -7.45
N ARG A 108 -44.40 23.54 -8.24
CA ARG A 108 -44.16 22.17 -8.71
C ARG A 108 -42.87 22.05 -9.51
N ALA A 109 -42.64 22.97 -10.45
CA ALA A 109 -41.42 22.98 -11.26
C ALA A 109 -40.18 23.27 -10.42
N ALA A 110 -40.25 24.21 -9.48
CA ALA A 110 -39.14 24.54 -8.58
C ALA A 110 -38.74 23.35 -7.70
N VAL A 111 -39.71 22.66 -7.10
CA VAL A 111 -39.46 21.44 -6.31
C VAL A 111 -38.88 20.33 -7.20
N PHE A 112 -39.48 20.09 -8.37
CA PHE A 112 -38.99 19.08 -9.32
C PHE A 112 -37.53 19.34 -9.73
N TRP A 113 -37.20 20.55 -10.18
CA TRP A 113 -35.86 20.90 -10.63
C TRP A 113 -34.84 20.92 -9.49
N LEU A 114 -35.23 21.39 -8.30
CA LEU A 114 -34.36 21.34 -7.12
C LEU A 114 -34.08 19.90 -6.70
N SER A 115 -35.11 19.04 -6.64
CA SER A 115 -34.93 17.62 -6.35
C SER A 115 -34.08 16.93 -7.42
N ALA A 116 -34.34 17.19 -8.71
CA ALA A 116 -33.55 16.64 -9.80
C ALA A 116 -32.08 17.08 -9.72
N ALA A 117 -31.81 18.36 -9.42
CA ALA A 117 -30.46 18.89 -9.26
C ALA A 117 -29.74 18.26 -8.06
N VAL A 118 -30.41 18.14 -6.91
CA VAL A 118 -29.88 17.50 -5.70
C VAL A 118 -29.54 16.03 -5.93
N ILE A 119 -30.46 15.29 -6.54
CA ILE A 119 -30.27 13.87 -6.85
C ILE A 119 -29.12 13.71 -7.86
N THR A 120 -29.08 14.54 -8.91
CA THR A 120 -28.00 14.54 -9.91
C THR A 120 -26.64 14.85 -9.29
N ALA A 121 -26.56 15.88 -8.46
CA ALA A 121 -25.34 16.23 -7.74
C ALA A 121 -24.89 15.10 -6.80
N GLY A 122 -25.83 14.45 -6.11
CA GLY A 122 -25.57 13.27 -5.30
C GLY A 122 -24.98 12.12 -6.10
N PHE A 123 -25.57 11.78 -7.26
CA PHE A 123 -25.03 10.74 -8.15
C PHE A 123 -23.63 11.08 -8.64
N LEU A 124 -23.41 12.32 -9.10
CA LEU A 124 -22.10 12.77 -9.58
C LEU A 124 -21.05 12.69 -8.47
N LEU A 125 -21.40 13.11 -7.26
CA LEU A 125 -20.50 13.05 -6.11
C LEU A 125 -20.18 11.61 -5.70
N ALA A 126 -21.18 10.74 -5.61
CA ALA A 126 -20.98 9.33 -5.27
C ALA A 126 -20.14 8.61 -6.33
N GLY A 127 -20.43 8.82 -7.62
CA GLY A 127 -19.68 8.27 -8.74
C GLY A 127 -18.23 8.77 -8.75
N ALA A 128 -18.02 10.09 -8.60
CA ALA A 128 -16.69 10.68 -8.53
C ALA A 128 -15.89 10.14 -7.33
N THR A 129 -16.54 9.99 -6.17
CA THR A 129 -15.91 9.46 -4.95
C THR A 129 -15.51 8.00 -5.14
N HIS A 130 -16.40 7.16 -5.68
CA HIS A 130 -16.11 5.77 -5.98
C HIS A 130 -14.93 5.64 -6.96
N HIS A 131 -14.97 6.40 -8.06
CA HIS A 131 -13.89 6.42 -9.05
C HIS A 131 -12.55 6.87 -8.43
N ALA A 132 -12.57 7.92 -7.60
CA ALA A 132 -11.39 8.39 -6.90
C ALA A 132 -10.81 7.31 -5.97
N PHE A 133 -11.64 6.59 -5.22
CA PHE A 133 -11.18 5.49 -4.38
C PHE A 133 -10.54 4.37 -5.19
N VAL A 134 -11.22 3.89 -6.23
CA VAL A 134 -10.70 2.82 -7.11
C VAL A 134 -9.38 3.24 -7.76
N TYR A 135 -9.29 4.48 -8.24
CA TYR A 135 -8.06 5.02 -8.81
C TYR A 135 -6.91 5.03 -7.80
N MET A 136 -7.16 5.47 -6.55
CA MET A 136 -6.17 5.50 -5.47
C MET A 136 -5.66 4.11 -5.06
N ASP A 137 -6.31 3.02 -5.47
CA ASP A 137 -5.89 1.65 -5.21
C ASP A 137 -5.15 0.99 -6.38
N THR A 138 -4.92 1.73 -7.47
CA THR A 138 -4.15 1.26 -8.62
C THR A 138 -2.65 1.40 -8.40
N THR A 139 -1.86 0.51 -9.04
CA THR A 139 -0.40 0.66 -9.15
C THR A 139 -0.02 1.98 -9.79
N GLN A 140 -0.80 2.47 -10.76
CA GLN A 140 -0.54 3.75 -11.42
C GLN A 140 -0.56 4.92 -10.43
N PHE A 141 -1.55 4.97 -9.55
CA PHE A 141 -1.63 6.00 -8.53
C PHE A 141 -0.39 5.97 -7.62
N CYS A 142 -0.06 4.79 -7.07
CA CYS A 142 1.08 4.62 -6.17
C CYS A 142 2.42 5.01 -6.82
N THR A 143 2.61 4.69 -8.10
CA THR A 143 3.89 4.86 -8.79
C THR A 143 4.06 6.23 -9.44
N GLN A 144 2.98 6.86 -9.92
CA GLN A 144 3.06 8.10 -10.70
C GLN A 144 2.77 9.36 -9.87
N VAL A 145 1.84 9.28 -8.91
CA VAL A 145 1.48 10.47 -8.12
C VAL A 145 2.60 10.82 -7.14
N CYS A 146 3.15 9.83 -6.44
CA CYS A 146 4.25 9.97 -5.50
C CYS A 146 5.62 9.60 -6.13
N HIS A 147 5.80 9.85 -7.43
CA HIS A 147 6.89 9.32 -8.26
C HIS A 147 8.32 9.58 -7.76
N THR A 148 8.54 10.55 -6.87
CA THR A 148 9.87 10.76 -6.26
C THR A 148 10.10 9.76 -5.12
N VAL A 149 9.15 9.66 -4.20
CA VAL A 149 9.23 8.81 -3.00
C VAL A 149 9.09 7.33 -3.37
N MET A 150 8.19 7.03 -4.31
CA MET A 150 7.87 5.66 -4.73
C MET A 150 8.74 5.15 -5.88
N LYS A 151 9.66 5.95 -6.42
CA LYS A 151 10.53 5.52 -7.53
C LYS A 151 11.26 4.19 -7.28
N PRO A 152 11.87 3.96 -6.09
CA PRO A 152 12.55 2.71 -5.82
C PRO A 152 11.59 1.52 -5.91
N GLN A 153 10.41 1.65 -5.30
CA GLN A 153 9.42 0.58 -5.22
C GLN A 153 8.76 0.31 -6.57
N ALA A 154 8.49 1.36 -7.36
CA ALA A 154 7.89 1.25 -8.69
C ALA A 154 8.80 0.47 -9.66
N PHE A 155 10.07 0.88 -9.75
CA PHE A 155 11.01 0.26 -10.68
C PHE A 155 11.32 -1.20 -10.32
N THR A 156 11.47 -1.51 -9.03
CA THR A 156 11.74 -2.88 -8.60
C THR A 156 10.52 -3.77 -8.75
N HIS A 157 9.32 -3.25 -8.47
CA HIS A 157 8.05 -3.97 -8.69
C HIS A 157 7.87 -4.40 -10.14
N GLU A 158 8.06 -3.48 -11.09
CA GLU A 158 7.98 -3.76 -12.53
C GLU A 158 8.98 -4.84 -13.01
N MET A 159 10.07 -5.05 -12.28
CA MET A 159 11.11 -6.04 -12.61
C MET A 159 11.01 -7.32 -11.78
N SER A 160 10.02 -7.42 -10.90
CA SER A 160 9.87 -8.54 -9.98
C SER A 160 8.95 -9.64 -10.51
N ALA A 161 8.92 -10.78 -9.80
CA ALA A 161 7.94 -11.83 -10.06
C ALA A 161 6.47 -11.38 -9.84
N HIS A 162 6.25 -10.25 -9.16
CA HIS A 162 4.94 -9.70 -8.83
C HIS A 162 4.58 -8.46 -9.67
N ALA A 163 5.29 -8.19 -10.77
CA ALA A 163 5.08 -7.02 -11.62
C ALA A 163 3.62 -6.84 -12.13
N ARG A 164 2.84 -7.92 -12.17
CA ARG A 164 1.43 -7.92 -12.61
C ARG A 164 0.42 -7.96 -11.44
N VAL A 165 0.89 -7.90 -10.20
CA VAL A 165 0.05 -7.84 -9.00
C VAL A 165 -0.07 -6.39 -8.56
N ALA A 166 -1.30 -5.91 -8.32
CA ALA A 166 -1.52 -4.54 -7.88
C ALA A 166 -0.88 -4.29 -6.51
N CYS A 167 -0.35 -3.08 -6.28
CA CYS A 167 0.30 -2.74 -5.01
C CYS A 167 -0.60 -3.04 -3.80
N THR A 168 -1.90 -2.76 -3.92
CA THR A 168 -2.89 -2.93 -2.85
C THR A 168 -3.22 -4.38 -2.52
N GLU A 169 -2.98 -5.33 -3.45
CA GLU A 169 -3.15 -6.75 -3.15
C GLU A 169 -2.10 -7.26 -2.15
N CYS A 170 -0.96 -6.58 -2.02
CA CYS A 170 0.06 -6.86 -1.01
C CYS A 170 0.02 -5.85 0.16
N HIS A 171 -0.20 -4.58 -0.16
CA HIS A 171 -0.12 -3.48 0.80
C HIS A 171 -1.46 -3.13 1.47
N ILE A 172 -2.57 -3.81 1.19
CA ILE A 172 -3.80 -3.61 1.97
C ILE A 172 -4.29 -4.98 2.40
N ALA A 173 -4.17 -5.26 3.70
CA ALA A 173 -4.69 -6.51 4.25
C ALA A 173 -6.21 -6.61 4.00
N PRO A 174 -6.74 -7.84 3.83
CA PRO A 174 -8.15 -8.03 3.58
C PRO A 174 -9.01 -7.54 4.76
N GLY A 175 -10.21 -7.05 4.44
CA GLY A 175 -11.22 -6.66 5.42
C GLY A 175 -11.35 -5.14 5.64
N ARG A 176 -12.54 -4.73 6.09
CA ARG A 176 -12.93 -3.31 6.20
C ARG A 176 -12.03 -2.51 7.16
N ALA A 177 -11.63 -3.11 8.28
CA ALA A 177 -10.78 -2.45 9.26
C ALA A 177 -9.37 -2.16 8.73
N ALA A 178 -8.77 -3.12 8.01
CA ALA A 178 -7.47 -2.94 7.37
C ALA A 178 -7.53 -1.88 6.27
N PHE A 179 -8.59 -1.90 5.46
CA PHE A 179 -8.84 -0.88 4.46
C PHE A 179 -8.87 0.55 5.05
N VAL A 180 -9.69 0.77 6.09
CA VAL A 180 -9.79 2.09 6.74
C VAL A 180 -8.45 2.53 7.32
N ARG A 181 -7.71 1.63 7.98
CA ARG A 181 -6.36 1.92 8.49
C ARG A 181 -5.39 2.29 7.39
N ALA A 182 -5.41 1.58 6.26
CA ALA A 182 -4.57 1.88 5.11
C ALA A 182 -4.86 3.29 4.55
N LYS A 183 -6.13 3.68 4.45
CA LYS A 183 -6.50 5.02 3.98
C LYS A 183 -6.11 6.13 4.98
N LEU A 184 -6.30 5.91 6.28
CA LEU A 184 -5.83 6.85 7.31
C LEU A 184 -4.29 6.99 7.30
N SER A 185 -3.57 5.88 7.10
CA SER A 185 -2.12 5.91 6.89
C SER A 185 -1.75 6.68 5.62
N GLY A 186 -2.49 6.51 4.53
CA GLY A 186 -2.31 7.26 3.29
C GLY A 186 -2.46 8.77 3.46
N VAL A 187 -3.38 9.24 4.32
CA VAL A 187 -3.50 10.68 4.67
C VAL A 187 -2.22 11.18 5.34
N ARG A 188 -1.70 10.42 6.31
CA ARG A 188 -0.43 10.75 6.98
C ARG A 188 0.74 10.76 5.99
N GLN A 189 0.86 9.73 5.14
CA GLN A 189 1.91 9.64 4.13
C GLN A 189 1.84 10.76 3.09
N THR A 190 0.63 11.17 2.71
CA THR A 190 0.41 12.32 1.82
C THR A 190 0.91 13.60 2.49
N TRP A 191 0.57 13.81 3.76
CA TRP A 191 1.06 14.95 4.54
C TRP A 191 2.59 14.95 4.62
N GLU A 192 3.21 13.83 5.02
CA GLU A 192 4.67 13.68 5.07
C GLU A 192 5.34 13.96 3.72
N THR A 193 4.73 13.53 2.62
CA THR A 193 5.22 13.78 1.26
C THR A 193 5.15 15.25 0.89
N LEU A 194 4.04 15.93 1.23
CA LEU A 194 3.85 17.36 0.98
C LEU A 194 4.80 18.24 1.81
N THR A 195 5.04 17.87 3.06
CA THR A 195 5.92 18.61 3.97
C THR A 195 7.38 18.19 3.88
N GLY A 196 7.69 17.10 3.18
CA GLY A 196 9.04 16.56 3.05
C GLY A 196 9.60 15.92 4.33
N THR A 197 8.74 15.54 5.27
CA THR A 197 9.14 15.03 6.61
C THR A 197 9.32 13.51 6.68
N TYR A 198 9.39 12.82 5.54
CA TYR A 198 9.60 11.37 5.47
C TYR A 198 11.08 10.98 5.56
N PRO A 199 11.41 9.79 6.11
CA PRO A 199 12.79 9.31 6.17
C PRO A 199 13.32 8.89 4.78
N GLN A 200 14.63 9.04 4.59
CA GLN A 200 15.35 8.59 3.40
C GLN A 200 16.59 7.77 3.84
N PRO A 201 16.63 6.45 3.61
CA PRO A 201 15.62 5.64 2.93
C PRO A 201 14.34 5.46 3.75
N ILE A 202 13.25 5.13 3.05
CA ILE A 202 11.98 4.78 3.70
C ILE A 202 12.22 3.55 4.56
N GLN A 203 11.96 3.66 5.85
CA GLN A 203 12.08 2.55 6.78
C GLN A 203 10.93 1.56 6.58
N LYS A 204 11.15 0.28 6.90
CA LYS A 204 10.10 -0.74 6.81
C LYS A 204 8.87 -0.26 7.60
N ALA A 205 7.70 -0.26 6.96
CA ALA A 205 6.46 0.17 7.59
C ALA A 205 6.20 -0.64 8.87
N GLU A 206 5.52 -0.02 9.83
CA GLU A 206 5.08 -0.72 11.04
C GLU A 206 4.35 -2.02 10.68
N ARG A 207 4.80 -3.14 11.25
CA ARG A 207 4.27 -4.50 11.03
C ARG A 207 2.76 -4.63 11.29
N VAL A 208 2.16 -3.62 11.95
CA VAL A 208 0.75 -3.58 12.37
C VAL A 208 -0.18 -3.15 11.23
N VAL A 209 0.30 -2.36 10.25
CA VAL A 209 -0.53 -1.79 9.17
C VAL A 209 -0.50 -2.65 7.91
N PHE A 210 0.60 -3.36 7.69
CA PHE A 210 0.84 -4.17 6.50
C PHE A 210 1.34 -5.55 6.93
N ASN A 211 0.88 -6.58 6.23
CA ASN A 211 1.40 -7.96 6.29
C ASN A 211 0.80 -8.82 7.41
N GLY A 212 -0.38 -9.36 7.13
CA GLY A 212 -0.75 -10.67 7.65
C GLY A 212 -0.19 -11.75 6.73
N GLN A 213 0.11 -12.92 7.29
CA GLN A 213 0.37 -14.15 6.52
C GLN A 213 -0.73 -14.40 5.47
N SER A 214 -1.98 -14.04 5.81
CA SER A 214 -3.17 -14.14 4.97
C SER A 214 -3.09 -13.42 3.62
N VAL A 215 -2.29 -12.37 3.48
CA VAL A 215 -2.13 -11.67 2.20
C VAL A 215 -1.36 -12.54 1.21
N CYS A 216 -0.28 -13.17 1.66
CA CYS A 216 0.51 -14.09 0.86
C CYS A 216 -0.30 -15.34 0.53
N GLU A 217 -1.05 -15.86 1.49
CA GLU A 217 -1.82 -17.12 1.39
C GLU A 217 -2.98 -17.08 0.41
N ARG A 218 -3.43 -15.90 -0.02
CA ARG A 218 -4.44 -15.77 -1.09
C ARG A 218 -3.94 -16.32 -2.43
N CYS A 219 -2.62 -16.33 -2.63
CA CYS A 219 -1.98 -16.77 -3.88
C CYS A 219 -0.98 -17.92 -3.64
N HIS A 220 -0.37 -17.98 -2.45
CA HIS A 220 0.64 -18.98 -2.09
C HIS A 220 0.09 -19.95 -1.06
N ASP A 221 -0.20 -21.18 -1.49
CA ASP A 221 -0.65 -22.24 -0.59
C ASP A 221 0.47 -22.61 0.42
N PRO A 222 0.24 -22.42 1.74
CA PRO A 222 1.21 -22.77 2.77
C PRO A 222 1.33 -24.28 2.95
N GLU A 223 0.33 -25.08 2.60
CA GLU A 223 0.32 -26.54 2.75
C GLU A 223 1.09 -27.24 1.63
N ARG A 224 1.28 -26.55 0.50
CA ARG A 224 2.00 -27.09 -0.65
C ARG A 224 3.44 -27.48 -0.32
N ALA A 225 3.83 -28.68 -0.73
CA ALA A 225 5.23 -29.09 -0.74
C ALA A 225 5.95 -28.50 -1.97
N TYR A 226 6.97 -27.69 -1.72
CA TYR A 226 7.82 -27.06 -2.74
C TYR A 226 9.07 -27.90 -3.05
N GLY A 227 9.38 -28.90 -2.22
CA GLY A 227 10.49 -29.83 -2.45
C GLY A 227 11.85 -29.15 -2.33
N THR A 228 12.77 -29.49 -3.24
CA THR A 228 14.15 -28.95 -3.23
C THR A 228 14.47 -28.30 -4.57
N PRO A 229 13.87 -27.14 -4.89
CA PRO A 229 14.13 -26.49 -6.17
C PRO A 229 15.60 -26.12 -6.30
N GLY A 230 16.11 -26.31 -7.51
CA GLY A 230 17.43 -25.87 -7.93
C GLY A 230 17.36 -24.47 -8.54
N ARG A 231 18.33 -23.63 -8.21
CA ARG A 231 18.58 -22.36 -8.88
C ARG A 231 20.03 -22.33 -9.35
N VAL A 232 20.26 -21.90 -10.58
CA VAL A 232 21.59 -21.64 -11.11
C VAL A 232 21.89 -20.16 -10.97
N PHE A 233 22.95 -19.83 -10.25
CA PHE A 233 23.47 -18.47 -10.17
C PHE A 233 24.56 -18.33 -11.23
N THR A 234 24.25 -17.58 -12.29
CA THR A 234 25.17 -17.31 -13.38
C THR A 234 25.85 -15.97 -13.16
N THR A 235 27.17 -15.95 -13.21
CA THR A 235 28.00 -14.74 -13.22
C THR A 235 28.92 -14.75 -14.44
N PHE A 236 29.39 -13.57 -14.83
CA PHE A 236 30.36 -13.42 -15.91
C PHE A 236 31.63 -12.74 -15.38
N ALA A 237 32.81 -13.17 -15.80
CA ALA A 237 34.05 -12.47 -15.45
C ALA A 237 34.22 -11.21 -16.32
N ALA A 238 34.84 -10.16 -15.79
CA ALA A 238 35.21 -8.96 -16.54
C ALA A 238 36.48 -9.17 -17.40
N ASP A 239 36.52 -10.24 -18.19
CA ASP A 239 37.64 -10.62 -19.06
C ASP A 239 37.30 -10.50 -20.56
N LYS A 240 38.25 -10.83 -21.43
CA LYS A 240 38.06 -10.77 -22.89
C LYS A 240 36.92 -11.66 -23.37
N LYS A 241 36.66 -12.79 -22.71
CA LYS A 241 35.67 -13.79 -23.14
C LYS A 241 34.31 -13.62 -22.46
N ASN A 242 34.20 -12.72 -21.48
CA ASN A 242 33.13 -12.70 -20.50
C ASN A 242 32.93 -14.12 -19.92
N THR A 243 33.97 -14.70 -19.30
CA THR A 243 33.92 -16.11 -18.85
C THR A 243 32.71 -16.36 -17.94
N ARG A 244 31.81 -17.25 -18.37
CA ARG A 244 30.60 -17.63 -17.65
C ARG A 244 30.89 -18.63 -16.55
N THR A 245 30.40 -18.36 -15.35
CA THR A 245 30.43 -19.27 -14.20
C THR A 245 29.00 -19.54 -13.75
N ASP A 246 28.62 -20.82 -13.72
CA ASP A 246 27.31 -21.25 -13.23
C ASP A 246 27.48 -21.99 -11.91
N VAL A 247 26.82 -21.49 -10.86
CA VAL A 247 26.79 -22.11 -9.54
C VAL A 247 25.39 -22.67 -9.29
N PRO A 248 25.16 -23.99 -9.53
CA PRO A 248 23.89 -24.62 -9.20
C PRO A 248 23.78 -24.81 -7.69
N LEU A 249 22.68 -24.33 -7.11
CA LEU A 249 22.34 -24.52 -5.70
C LEU A 249 20.94 -25.11 -5.58
N LYS A 250 20.80 -26.16 -4.78
CA LYS A 250 19.52 -26.73 -4.38
C LYS A 250 19.19 -26.26 -2.96
N MET A 251 18.02 -25.66 -2.78
CA MET A 251 17.55 -25.20 -1.48
C MET A 251 16.43 -26.13 -0.99
N PHE A 252 16.52 -26.65 0.23
CA PHE A 252 15.50 -27.51 0.81
C PHE A 252 14.32 -26.69 1.36
N ILE A 253 13.50 -26.18 0.44
CA ILE A 253 12.29 -25.43 0.81
C ILE A 253 11.31 -26.34 1.56
N GLY A 254 11.09 -27.55 1.07
CA GLY A 254 10.31 -28.58 1.76
C GLY A 254 8.81 -28.29 1.81
N SER A 255 8.22 -28.41 2.99
CA SER A 255 6.78 -28.35 3.28
C SER A 255 6.57 -27.90 4.74
N PRO A 256 5.33 -27.70 5.22
CA PRO A 256 5.08 -27.49 6.65
C PRO A 256 5.67 -28.57 7.56
N MET A 257 5.90 -29.78 7.05
CA MET A 257 6.44 -30.91 7.82
C MET A 257 7.98 -31.04 7.73
N SER A 258 8.65 -30.35 6.80
CA SER A 258 10.08 -30.55 6.56
C SER A 258 10.74 -29.39 5.81
N GLY A 259 12.07 -29.25 5.93
CA GLY A 259 12.81 -28.16 5.27
C GLY A 259 12.50 -26.78 5.85
N ILE A 260 12.82 -25.75 5.08
CA ILE A 260 12.73 -24.35 5.55
C ILE A 260 11.26 -23.94 5.79
N HIS A 261 10.30 -24.39 4.98
CA HIS A 261 8.88 -24.08 5.18
C HIS A 261 8.25 -24.70 6.43
N ARG A 262 8.98 -25.57 7.16
CA ARG A 262 8.54 -26.02 8.50
C ARG A 262 8.27 -24.85 9.44
N HIS A 263 8.92 -23.70 9.26
CA HIS A 263 8.66 -22.49 10.05
C HIS A 263 7.19 -22.03 10.01
N ILE A 264 6.46 -22.33 8.93
CA ILE A 264 5.05 -21.97 8.76
C ILE A 264 4.14 -22.82 9.67
N ALA A 265 4.54 -24.06 9.98
CA ALA A 265 3.81 -24.94 10.91
C ALA A 265 4.12 -24.67 12.38
N LEU A 266 5.13 -23.86 12.66
CA LEU A 266 5.59 -23.56 14.01
C LEU A 266 5.03 -22.21 14.46
N ASN A 267 4.57 -22.12 15.70
CA ASN A 267 4.29 -20.82 16.30
C ASN A 267 5.62 -20.26 16.85
N ILE A 268 6.27 -19.45 16.01
CA ILE A 268 7.56 -18.83 16.30
C ILE A 268 7.31 -17.37 16.67
N ARG A 269 7.79 -16.99 17.84
CA ARG A 269 7.85 -15.61 18.28
C ARG A 269 9.29 -15.24 18.56
N PHE A 270 9.67 -14.03 18.22
CA PHE A 270 11.01 -13.53 18.48
C PHE A 270 10.98 -12.13 19.08
N LEU A 271 12.02 -11.81 19.82
CA LEU A 271 12.22 -10.55 20.50
C LEU A 271 13.27 -9.75 19.73
N THR A 272 12.94 -8.52 19.37
CA THR A 272 13.77 -7.69 18.49
C THR A 272 13.70 -6.22 18.89
N PRO A 273 14.82 -5.46 18.87
CA PRO A 273 14.80 -4.02 19.10
C PRO A 273 14.58 -3.19 17.82
N ASP A 274 14.75 -3.80 16.65
CA ASP A 274 14.90 -3.09 15.36
C ASP A 274 13.93 -3.61 14.29
N GLY A 275 12.79 -4.16 14.74
CA GLY A 275 11.77 -4.66 13.84
C GLY A 275 12.22 -5.89 13.05
N GLY A 276 13.14 -6.68 13.60
CA GLY A 276 13.49 -8.04 13.20
C GLY A 276 14.82 -8.19 12.46
N GLN A 277 15.67 -7.16 12.40
CA GLN A 277 17.02 -7.33 11.87
C GLN A 277 17.89 -8.08 12.88
N THR A 278 17.77 -7.72 14.16
CA THR A 278 18.39 -8.40 15.29
C THR A 278 17.35 -9.24 16.02
N VAL A 279 17.74 -10.47 16.34
CA VAL A 279 16.91 -11.41 17.10
C VAL A 279 17.63 -11.75 18.40
N SER A 280 17.09 -11.30 19.53
CA SER A 280 17.70 -11.48 20.84
C SER A 280 17.21 -12.74 21.55
N ARG A 281 15.98 -13.16 21.23
CA ARG A 281 15.35 -14.37 21.76
C ARG A 281 14.33 -14.91 20.76
N VAL A 282 14.20 -16.23 20.71
CA VAL A 282 13.19 -16.95 19.94
C VAL A 282 12.48 -17.94 20.85
N ASP A 283 11.15 -17.86 20.89
CA ASP A 283 10.27 -18.87 21.48
C ASP A 283 9.58 -19.63 20.34
N VAL A 284 9.76 -20.95 20.32
CA VAL A 284 9.16 -21.87 19.35
C VAL A 284 8.16 -22.75 20.07
N THR A 285 6.93 -22.80 19.57
CA THR A 285 5.92 -23.78 19.97
C THR A 285 5.57 -24.66 18.77
N ARG A 286 5.72 -25.98 18.93
CA ARG A 286 5.42 -26.97 17.90
C ARG A 286 3.93 -27.39 17.95
N PRO A 287 3.39 -27.99 16.87
CA PRO A 287 2.00 -28.48 16.85
C PRO A 287 1.66 -29.49 17.95
N ASP A 288 2.64 -30.29 18.40
CA ASP A 288 2.48 -31.24 19.52
C ASP A 288 2.46 -30.58 20.91
N GLY A 289 2.56 -29.24 20.97
CA GLY A 289 2.59 -28.45 22.20
C GLY A 289 3.97 -28.32 22.83
N SER A 290 4.99 -29.02 22.32
CA SER A 290 6.36 -28.89 22.83
C SER A 290 6.92 -27.48 22.55
N ARG A 291 7.70 -26.97 23.50
CA ARG A 291 8.27 -25.63 23.45
C ARG A 291 9.79 -25.67 23.49
N ALA A 292 10.42 -24.74 22.80
CA ALA A 292 11.85 -24.49 22.87
C ALA A 292 12.09 -22.98 22.89
N THR A 293 13.12 -22.55 23.60
CA THR A 293 13.49 -21.15 23.74
C THR A 293 14.98 -21.04 23.50
N TYR A 294 15.34 -20.09 22.65
CA TYR A 294 16.72 -19.80 22.28
C TYR A 294 17.00 -18.32 22.54
N ILE A 295 18.19 -18.00 23.04
CA ILE A 295 18.62 -16.64 23.39
C ILE A 295 19.96 -16.35 22.74
N ALA A 296 20.19 -15.08 22.42
CA ALA A 296 21.51 -14.63 22.03
C ALA A 296 22.47 -14.73 23.24
N PRO A 297 23.75 -15.07 23.04
CA PRO A 297 24.74 -15.12 24.12
C PRO A 297 24.89 -13.77 24.85
N GLU A 298 24.72 -12.66 24.13
CA GLU A 298 24.78 -11.32 24.68
C GLU A 298 23.36 -10.73 24.86
N ALA A 299 23.14 -10.13 26.03
CA ALA A 299 21.86 -9.50 26.35
C ALA A 299 21.67 -8.20 25.54
N SER A 300 20.73 -8.22 24.59
CA SER A 300 20.28 -7.04 23.89
C SER A 300 19.16 -6.34 24.69
N ALA A 301 19.19 -4.99 24.72
CA ALA A 301 18.12 -4.15 25.25
C ALA A 301 16.86 -4.27 24.37
N ALA A 302 16.18 -5.40 24.46
CA ALA A 302 15.17 -5.78 23.50
C ALA A 302 13.84 -5.06 23.75
N SER A 303 13.20 -4.58 22.69
CA SER A 303 11.95 -3.82 22.74
C SER A 303 10.96 -4.36 21.72
N SER A 304 10.06 -5.25 22.18
CA SER A 304 8.90 -5.82 21.47
C SER A 304 9.04 -7.27 21.00
N TRP A 305 7.98 -8.03 21.29
CA TRP A 305 7.77 -9.38 20.78
C TRP A 305 7.06 -9.31 19.44
N VAL A 306 7.51 -10.14 18.51
CA VAL A 306 6.88 -10.28 17.21
C VAL A 306 6.65 -11.74 16.86
N SER A 307 5.48 -12.05 16.30
CA SER A 307 5.22 -13.36 15.69
C SER A 307 5.82 -13.40 14.29
N MET A 308 6.50 -14.50 13.98
CA MET A 308 7.10 -14.70 12.66
C MET A 308 6.01 -14.77 11.57
N GLN A 309 6.28 -14.10 10.46
CA GLN A 309 5.42 -14.05 9.28
C GLN A 309 6.25 -14.34 8.01
N CYS A 310 5.59 -14.53 6.87
CA CYS A 310 6.26 -14.75 5.58
C CYS A 310 7.32 -13.67 5.29
N ILE A 311 7.02 -12.40 5.56
CA ILE A 311 7.90 -11.24 5.33
C ILE A 311 9.09 -11.14 6.29
N ASP A 312 9.22 -12.04 7.26
CA ASP A 312 10.45 -12.16 8.05
C ASP A 312 11.53 -12.93 7.32
N CYS A 313 11.17 -13.67 6.27
CA CYS A 313 12.08 -14.36 5.34
C CYS A 313 11.99 -13.77 3.92
N HIS A 314 10.79 -13.40 3.46
CA HIS A 314 10.51 -12.91 2.10
C HIS A 314 10.37 -11.38 2.05
N ASN A 315 11.18 -10.65 2.80
CA ASN A 315 10.97 -9.22 3.10
C ASN A 315 11.14 -8.27 1.90
N LEU A 316 11.83 -8.69 0.84
CA LEU A 316 12.06 -7.90 -0.37
C LEU A 316 11.30 -8.42 -1.60
N VAL A 317 10.38 -9.38 -1.41
CA VAL A 317 9.59 -9.91 -2.52
C VAL A 317 8.85 -8.78 -3.22
N GLY A 318 9.07 -8.65 -4.53
CA GLY A 318 8.45 -7.60 -5.32
C GLY A 318 9.23 -6.29 -5.35
N HIS A 319 10.26 -6.13 -4.51
CA HIS A 319 10.97 -4.87 -4.34
C HIS A 319 12.49 -5.06 -4.28
N GLU A 320 13.02 -6.04 -5.01
CA GLU A 320 14.44 -6.40 -4.95
C GLU A 320 15.33 -5.31 -5.58
N VAL A 321 16.13 -4.65 -4.74
CA VAL A 321 17.19 -3.73 -5.16
C VAL A 321 18.52 -4.48 -5.19
N VAL A 322 18.94 -4.90 -6.38
CA VAL A 322 20.20 -5.62 -6.59
C VAL A 322 21.24 -4.76 -7.32
N SER A 323 22.52 -5.09 -7.13
CA SER A 323 23.64 -4.36 -7.75
C SER A 323 23.53 -4.32 -9.28
N PHE A 324 24.08 -3.26 -9.86
CA PHE A 324 24.09 -3.11 -11.32
C PHE A 324 24.82 -4.27 -11.99
N GLU A 325 25.95 -4.71 -11.41
CA GLU A 325 26.68 -5.89 -11.88
C GLU A 325 25.80 -7.15 -11.91
N THR A 326 25.04 -7.41 -10.84
CA THR A 326 24.14 -8.57 -10.77
C THR A 326 23.07 -8.51 -11.87
N ARG A 327 22.56 -7.30 -12.16
CA ARG A 327 21.59 -7.10 -13.25
C ARG A 327 22.22 -7.34 -14.62
N VAL A 328 23.45 -6.87 -14.84
CA VAL A 328 24.21 -7.11 -16.07
C VAL A 328 24.46 -8.60 -16.28
N ASP A 329 24.86 -9.33 -15.25
CA ASP A 329 25.08 -10.78 -15.33
C ASP A 329 23.80 -11.54 -15.71
N ARG A 330 22.65 -11.17 -15.13
CA ARG A 330 21.35 -11.74 -15.50
C ARG A 330 21.00 -11.45 -16.97
N ALA A 331 21.19 -10.21 -17.42
CA ALA A 331 20.88 -9.82 -18.79
C ALA A 331 21.82 -10.48 -19.81
N LEU A 332 23.09 -10.72 -19.47
CA LEU A 332 24.02 -11.53 -20.26
C LEU A 332 23.59 -13.00 -20.31
N ALA A 333 23.15 -13.58 -19.19
CA ALA A 333 22.68 -14.96 -19.12
C ALA A 333 21.40 -15.18 -19.94
N LEU A 334 20.51 -14.18 -19.97
CA LEU A 334 19.26 -14.20 -20.74
C LEU A 334 19.45 -13.86 -22.23
N GLY A 335 20.64 -13.43 -22.64
CA GLY A 335 20.92 -13.01 -24.02
C GLY A 335 20.36 -11.63 -24.39
N GLU A 336 19.88 -10.86 -23.41
CA GLU A 336 19.47 -9.46 -23.59
C GLU A 336 20.68 -8.55 -23.85
N LEU A 337 21.83 -8.89 -23.26
CA LEU A 337 23.11 -8.25 -23.50
C LEU A 337 24.07 -9.19 -24.26
N PRO A 338 24.93 -8.67 -25.14
CA PRO A 338 25.80 -9.49 -25.97
C PRO A 338 27.02 -10.03 -25.20
N ALA A 339 26.92 -11.26 -24.71
CA ALA A 339 28.04 -11.94 -24.04
C ALA A 339 29.19 -12.35 -25.00
N ASP A 340 28.93 -12.41 -26.30
CA ASP A 340 29.90 -12.75 -27.35
C ASP A 340 30.81 -11.58 -27.75
N VAL A 341 30.50 -10.37 -27.30
CA VAL A 341 31.31 -9.18 -27.58
C VAL A 341 32.52 -9.14 -26.62
N PRO A 342 33.76 -9.12 -27.12
CA PRO A 342 34.93 -9.13 -26.26
C PRO A 342 34.97 -7.94 -25.31
N TRP A 343 35.36 -8.20 -24.06
CA TRP A 343 35.47 -7.19 -22.99
C TRP A 343 34.16 -6.44 -22.69
N PHE A 344 33.00 -6.98 -23.06
CA PHE A 344 31.73 -6.29 -22.89
C PHE A 344 31.42 -6.00 -21.42
N LYS A 345 31.43 -7.01 -20.54
CA LYS A 345 31.17 -6.80 -19.11
C LYS A 345 32.15 -5.81 -18.50
N LYS A 346 33.44 -5.93 -18.83
CA LYS A 346 34.48 -5.01 -18.37
C LYS A 346 34.17 -3.56 -18.76
N ARG A 347 33.90 -3.27 -20.04
CA ARG A 347 33.57 -1.92 -20.53
C ARG A 347 32.33 -1.34 -19.85
N VAL A 348 31.30 -2.16 -19.63
CA VAL A 348 30.07 -1.75 -18.94
C VAL A 348 30.35 -1.38 -17.48
N LEU A 349 31.13 -2.19 -16.76
CA LEU A 349 31.48 -1.89 -15.37
C LEU A 349 32.44 -0.68 -15.27
N GLU A 350 33.39 -0.53 -16.18
CA GLU A 350 34.28 0.63 -16.23
C GLU A 350 33.52 1.94 -16.52
N ALA A 351 32.46 1.90 -17.33
CA ALA A 351 31.62 3.07 -17.61
C ALA A 351 30.94 3.61 -16.34
N VAL A 352 30.50 2.72 -15.44
CA VAL A 352 29.95 3.12 -14.13
C VAL A 352 31.02 3.24 -13.04
N GLY A 353 32.26 2.83 -13.30
CA GLY A 353 33.37 2.93 -12.35
C GLY A 353 33.11 2.18 -11.03
N PRO A 354 33.56 2.69 -9.87
CA PRO A 354 33.32 2.05 -8.56
C PRO A 354 31.83 1.98 -8.19
N TYR A 355 30.96 2.66 -8.93
CA TYR A 355 29.52 2.74 -8.70
C TYR A 355 28.75 1.53 -9.23
N GLY A 356 29.42 0.53 -9.82
CA GLY A 356 28.79 -0.76 -10.18
C GLY A 356 28.51 -1.65 -8.97
N THR A 357 29.28 -1.47 -7.90
CA THR A 357 29.23 -2.25 -6.64
C THR A 357 29.07 -1.37 -5.40
N ALA A 358 28.98 -0.05 -5.55
CA ALA A 358 28.77 0.85 -4.43
C ALA A 358 27.43 0.55 -3.75
N PRO A 359 27.31 0.71 -2.41
CA PRO A 359 26.03 0.56 -1.71
C PRO A 359 25.09 1.73 -1.99
N LEU A 360 25.63 2.93 -2.18
CA LEU A 360 24.89 4.15 -2.50
C LEU A 360 25.68 5.00 -3.50
N VAL A 361 24.96 5.86 -4.22
CA VAL A 361 25.55 6.82 -5.17
C VAL A 361 24.84 8.16 -5.03
N THR A 362 25.57 9.25 -5.25
CA THR A 362 25.01 10.61 -5.24
C THR A 362 24.32 10.94 -6.57
N GLU A 363 23.50 12.00 -6.58
CA GLU A 363 22.83 12.47 -7.81
C GLU A 363 23.81 12.81 -8.96
N PRO A 364 24.93 13.54 -8.72
CA PRO A 364 25.92 13.79 -9.76
C PRO A 364 26.57 12.51 -10.30
N GLU A 365 26.95 11.58 -9.42
CA GLU A 365 27.56 10.30 -9.81
C GLU A 365 26.60 9.45 -10.63
N PHE A 366 25.33 9.37 -10.20
CA PHE A 366 24.29 8.65 -10.93
C PHE A 366 24.09 9.23 -12.34
N ARG A 367 24.04 10.56 -12.48
CA ARG A 367 23.92 11.21 -13.80
C ARG A 367 25.15 11.00 -14.67
N GLN A 368 26.35 11.03 -14.08
CA GLN A 368 27.59 10.78 -14.81
C GLN A 368 27.69 9.33 -15.30
N ALA A 369 27.29 8.36 -14.47
CA ALA A 369 27.22 6.96 -14.88
C ALA A 369 26.22 6.76 -16.03
N GLN A 370 25.03 7.38 -15.96
CA GLN A 370 24.08 7.35 -17.07
C GLN A 370 24.63 7.97 -18.36
N SER A 371 25.38 9.07 -18.30
CA SER A 371 25.99 9.67 -19.50
C SER A 371 27.04 8.75 -20.12
N ARG A 372 27.92 8.16 -19.31
CA ARG A 372 28.95 7.21 -19.77
C ARG A 372 28.34 5.94 -20.37
N LEU A 373 27.25 5.43 -19.81
CA LEU A 373 26.53 4.29 -20.38
C LEU A 373 25.91 4.61 -21.75
N ARG A 374 25.40 5.84 -21.95
CA ARG A 374 24.91 6.30 -23.26
C ARG A 374 26.04 6.40 -24.29
N GLU A 375 27.18 6.95 -23.90
CA GLU A 375 28.36 7.04 -24.75
C GLU A 375 28.90 5.66 -25.15
N LEU A 376 28.96 4.73 -24.19
CA LEU A 376 29.36 3.34 -24.46
C LEU A 376 28.44 2.68 -25.50
N ALA A 377 27.12 2.89 -25.41
CA ALA A 377 26.16 2.36 -26.37
C ALA A 377 26.30 2.96 -27.79
N ALA A 378 26.78 4.20 -27.90
CA ALA A 378 26.96 4.87 -29.18
C ALA A 378 28.17 4.35 -29.98
N THR A 379 29.16 3.75 -29.32
CA THR A 379 30.47 3.40 -29.90
C THR A 379 30.60 1.98 -30.45
N ASP A 380 29.65 1.06 -30.21
CA ASP A 380 29.73 -0.33 -30.69
C ASP A 380 29.03 -0.54 -32.05
N PRO A 381 29.74 -0.78 -33.17
CA PRO A 381 29.15 -0.70 -34.50
C PRO A 381 28.23 -1.85 -34.91
N LYS A 382 28.26 -3.00 -34.22
CA LYS A 382 27.55 -4.23 -34.60
C LYS A 382 26.54 -4.66 -33.52
N ARG A 383 25.25 -4.71 -33.91
CA ARG A 383 24.00 -4.94 -33.16
C ARG A 383 23.30 -3.66 -32.70
N GLN A 384 21.97 -3.69 -32.68
CA GLN A 384 21.06 -2.55 -32.51
C GLN A 384 21.45 -1.69 -31.30
N ARG A 385 22.18 -0.59 -31.56
CA ARG A 385 22.83 0.29 -30.56
C ARG A 385 21.86 0.93 -29.57
N GLN A 386 20.63 1.19 -30.01
CA GLN A 386 19.57 1.76 -29.16
C GLN A 386 19.13 0.75 -28.09
N ALA A 387 18.88 -0.50 -28.47
CA ALA A 387 18.38 -1.52 -27.54
C ALA A 387 19.36 -1.81 -26.39
N VAL A 388 20.67 -1.95 -26.68
CA VAL A 388 21.67 -2.23 -25.62
C VAL A 388 21.83 -1.05 -24.67
N GLY A 389 21.89 0.18 -25.19
CA GLY A 389 21.98 1.38 -24.36
C GLY A 389 20.77 1.55 -23.45
N ASP A 390 19.57 1.35 -23.99
CA ASP A 390 18.32 1.45 -23.24
C ASP A 390 18.24 0.37 -22.14
N ILE A 391 18.68 -0.86 -22.43
CA ILE A 391 18.79 -1.92 -21.42
C ILE A 391 19.76 -1.49 -20.31
N LEU A 392 20.99 -1.08 -20.63
CA LEU A 392 21.98 -0.70 -19.63
C LEU A 392 21.48 0.46 -18.74
N LEU A 393 20.86 1.47 -19.34
CA LEU A 393 20.26 2.58 -18.60
C LEU A 393 19.10 2.13 -17.70
N ARG A 394 18.25 1.23 -18.19
CA ARG A 394 17.15 0.65 -17.41
C ARG A 394 17.68 -0.17 -16.23
N LEU A 395 18.70 -1.01 -16.44
CA LEU A 395 19.31 -1.80 -15.38
C LEU A 395 19.96 -0.91 -14.32
N TYR A 396 20.74 0.10 -14.72
CA TYR A 396 21.38 1.02 -13.77
C TYR A 396 20.35 1.85 -12.98
N SER A 397 19.31 2.33 -13.65
CA SER A 397 18.23 3.10 -13.00
C SER A 397 17.38 2.29 -12.03
N ALA A 398 17.45 0.96 -12.08
CA ALA A 398 16.78 0.06 -11.16
C ALA A 398 17.69 -0.45 -10.03
N SER A 399 18.97 -0.08 -10.03
CA SER A 399 19.93 -0.45 -8.98
C SER A 399 20.15 0.67 -7.97
N TYR A 400 19.95 1.93 -8.36
CA TYR A 400 20.29 3.08 -7.53
C TYR A 400 19.23 4.19 -7.59
N PHE A 401 18.89 4.74 -6.42
CA PHE A 401 17.92 5.81 -6.25
C PHE A 401 18.46 6.88 -5.29
N PRO A 402 19.33 7.80 -5.78
CA PRO A 402 20.05 8.76 -4.95
C PRO A 402 19.15 9.63 -4.07
N LYS A 403 18.04 10.16 -4.63
CA LYS A 403 17.08 10.99 -3.88
C LYS A 403 16.52 10.30 -2.64
N MET A 404 16.29 8.99 -2.73
CA MET A 404 15.75 8.20 -1.63
C MET A 404 16.84 7.52 -0.80
N LYS A 405 18.13 7.71 -1.16
CA LYS A 405 19.27 7.03 -0.55
C LYS A 405 19.05 5.51 -0.50
N VAL A 406 18.57 4.96 -1.63
CA VAL A 406 18.37 3.52 -1.80
C VAL A 406 19.33 3.00 -2.87
N GLY A 407 20.02 1.91 -2.55
CA GLY A 407 20.86 1.14 -3.45
C GLY A 407 20.95 -0.32 -2.98
N PRO A 408 21.86 -1.11 -3.54
CA PRO A 408 22.14 -2.46 -3.08
C PRO A 408 22.46 -2.43 -1.58
N ASP A 409 21.97 -3.42 -0.84
CA ASP A 409 22.19 -3.59 0.61
C ASP A 409 21.54 -2.53 1.52
N THR A 410 20.82 -1.55 0.97
CA THR A 410 20.04 -0.60 1.79
C THR A 410 19.01 -1.31 2.67
N TYR A 411 18.42 -2.38 2.14
CA TYR A 411 17.52 -3.25 2.86
C TYR A 411 18.12 -4.66 2.90
N PRO A 412 18.26 -5.28 4.09
CA PRO A 412 18.82 -6.63 4.17
C PRO A 412 17.88 -7.65 3.52
N ASP A 413 18.40 -8.58 2.72
CA ASP A 413 17.61 -9.68 2.15
C ASP A 413 17.58 -10.89 3.09
N TYR A 414 16.39 -11.26 3.55
CA TYR A 414 16.21 -12.39 4.47
C TYR A 414 15.93 -13.72 3.77
N GLN A 415 15.92 -13.78 2.43
CA GLN A 415 15.79 -15.04 1.69
C GLN A 415 17.09 -15.85 1.66
N GLY A 416 18.22 -15.21 2.01
CA GLY A 416 19.54 -15.84 2.08
C GLY A 416 20.03 -16.04 3.52
N HIS A 417 21.33 -16.33 3.63
CA HIS A 417 22.01 -16.60 4.91
C HIS A 417 21.78 -15.49 5.95
N THR A 418 21.75 -14.22 5.53
CA THR A 418 21.49 -13.08 6.42
C THR A 418 20.18 -13.23 7.21
N GLY A 419 19.13 -13.79 6.62
CA GLY A 419 17.87 -14.02 7.31
C GLY A 419 17.90 -15.20 8.27
N CYS A 420 18.47 -16.33 7.83
CA CYS A 420 18.52 -17.58 8.60
C CYS A 420 19.46 -17.47 9.81
N PHE A 421 20.62 -16.86 9.63
CA PHE A 421 21.66 -16.76 10.65
C PHE A 421 21.36 -15.71 11.74
N ARG A 422 20.23 -15.00 11.67
CA ARG A 422 19.71 -14.30 12.86
C ARG A 422 19.35 -15.26 13.99
N CYS A 423 19.02 -16.52 13.65
CA CYS A 423 18.65 -17.55 14.60
C CYS A 423 19.59 -18.75 14.58
N HIS A 424 19.87 -19.29 13.39
CA HIS A 424 20.65 -20.50 13.20
C HIS A 424 22.15 -20.23 13.35
N GLY A 425 22.79 -20.84 14.34
CA GLY A 425 24.22 -20.65 14.65
C GLY A 425 24.53 -19.40 15.49
N SER A 426 23.55 -18.53 15.73
CA SER A 426 23.72 -17.29 16.51
C SER A 426 23.00 -17.32 17.86
N LEU A 427 22.06 -18.25 18.06
CA LEU A 427 21.32 -18.41 19.31
C LEU A 427 21.64 -19.73 19.99
N GLU A 428 21.65 -19.69 21.32
CA GLU A 428 21.87 -20.83 22.19
C GLU A 428 20.58 -21.21 22.93
N PRO A 429 20.41 -22.48 23.33
CA PRO A 429 19.28 -22.88 24.15
C PRO A 429 19.24 -22.11 25.46
N ALA A 430 18.09 -21.54 25.80
CA ALA A 430 17.94 -20.78 27.04
C ALA A 430 18.03 -21.68 28.28
N PRO A 431 18.51 -21.16 29.42
CA PRO A 431 18.45 -21.86 30.69
C PRO A 431 17.02 -22.34 31.00
N GLY A 432 16.86 -23.63 31.28
CA GLY A 432 15.55 -24.24 31.54
C GLY A 432 14.72 -24.56 30.29
N SER A 433 15.24 -24.33 29.07
CA SER A 433 14.58 -24.81 27.86
C SER A 433 14.55 -26.34 27.82
N PRO A 434 13.42 -26.97 27.42
CA PRO A 434 13.37 -28.42 27.21
C PRO A 434 14.36 -28.91 26.14
N SER A 435 14.67 -28.06 25.15
CA SER A 435 15.69 -28.36 24.15
C SER A 435 17.07 -27.98 24.67
N LYS A 436 18.02 -28.91 24.61
CA LYS A 436 19.43 -28.67 24.98
C LYS A 436 20.36 -28.51 23.79
N ALA A 437 19.88 -28.79 22.57
CA ALA A 437 20.67 -28.69 21.36
C ALA A 437 20.52 -27.29 20.72
N PRO A 438 21.61 -26.68 20.22
CA PRO A 438 21.54 -25.42 19.47
C PRO A 438 20.78 -25.61 18.15
N LEU A 439 20.37 -24.50 17.55
CA LEU A 439 19.78 -24.53 16.22
C LEU A 439 20.84 -24.91 15.19
N PRO A 440 20.60 -25.91 14.33
CA PRO A 440 21.58 -26.36 13.36
C PRO A 440 21.85 -25.27 12.31
N SER A 441 23.12 -25.08 11.95
CA SER A 441 23.58 -24.04 11.01
C SER A 441 24.46 -24.59 9.88
N GLY A 442 24.60 -25.92 9.78
CA GLY A 442 25.36 -26.57 8.72
C GLY A 442 24.75 -26.30 7.34
N CYS A 443 25.58 -26.25 6.30
CA CYS A 443 25.12 -26.01 4.93
C CYS A 443 24.07 -27.04 4.49
N ASP A 444 24.24 -28.30 4.92
CA ASP A 444 23.35 -29.44 4.67
C ASP A 444 21.97 -29.32 5.34
N THR A 445 21.83 -28.43 6.31
CA THR A 445 20.54 -28.13 6.96
C THR A 445 19.58 -27.42 5.99
N CYS A 446 20.14 -26.55 5.14
CA CYS A 446 19.38 -25.70 4.22
C CYS A 446 19.55 -26.12 2.76
N HIS A 447 20.73 -26.64 2.40
CA HIS A 447 21.07 -27.08 1.06
C HIS A 447 21.15 -28.59 0.99
N ARG A 448 20.61 -29.18 -0.07
CA ARG A 448 20.88 -30.60 -0.36
C ARG A 448 21.99 -30.68 -1.39
N SER A 449 23.05 -31.43 -1.07
CA SER A 449 23.93 -31.97 -2.11
C SER A 449 23.11 -32.88 -3.02
N SER A 450 23.49 -32.87 -4.30
CA SER A 450 22.85 -33.52 -5.45
C SER A 450 21.95 -34.70 -5.15
#